data_AF-A0A538EQD7-F1
#
_entry.id   AF-A0A538EQD7-F1
#
_cell.length_a   1.000
_cell.length_b   1.000
_cell.length_c   1.000
_cell.angle_alpha   90.00
_cell.angle_beta   90.00
_cell.angle_gamma   90.00
#
_symmetry.space_group_name_H-M   'P 1'
#
loop_
_entity.id
_entity.type
_entity.pdbx_description
1 polymer ?
#
loop_
_entity_poly.entity_id
_entity_poly.type
_entity_poly.pdbx_seq_one_letter_code
_entity_poly.pdbx_strand_id
1 'polypeptide(L)'
;MSDFLTNHGVVVALACAGVALVYGALTSRSLLALSPGNELMRSISAAVQEGASAYLRRQYLTIGVVGVVLFVVLIPIQNIRVAIGFAIGGILSAAVGFIGMNVSVRS
;
A
#
# COMPACT_ATOMS: atom_id res chain seq x y z
N MET A 1 12.12 -7.67 -30.23
CA MET A 1 11.37 -7.07 -29.09
C MET A 1 11.09 -8.12 -28.02
N SER A 2 10.51 -9.27 -28.40
CA SER A 2 10.29 -10.43 -27.53
C SER A 2 11.56 -10.87 -26.79
N ASP A 3 12.67 -11.11 -27.50
CA ASP A 3 13.92 -11.61 -26.89
C ASP A 3 14.53 -10.66 -25.87
N PHE A 4 14.34 -9.35 -26.04
CA PHE A 4 14.84 -8.36 -25.09
C PHE A 4 14.04 -8.40 -23.78
N LEU A 5 12.72 -8.45 -23.87
CA LEU A 5 11.84 -8.54 -22.69
C LEU A 5 11.97 -9.88 -21.97
N THR A 6 12.24 -10.97 -22.70
CA THR A 6 12.49 -12.28 -22.08
C THR A 6 13.81 -12.32 -21.32
N ASN A 7 14.87 -11.69 -21.85
CA ASN A 7 16.20 -11.68 -21.21
C ASN A 7 16.37 -10.58 -20.14
N HIS A 8 15.67 -9.45 -20.25
CA HIS A 8 15.81 -8.29 -19.35
C HIS A 8 14.51 -7.90 -18.62
N GLY A 9 13.49 -8.75 -18.66
CA GLY A 9 12.14 -8.43 -18.15
C GLY A 9 12.10 -7.99 -16.69
N VAL A 10 12.92 -8.62 -15.82
CA VAL A 10 13.00 -8.23 -14.40
C VAL A 10 13.54 -6.82 -14.23
N VAL A 11 14.58 -6.45 -14.98
CA VAL A 11 15.18 -5.10 -14.91
C VAL A 11 14.18 -4.06 -15.40
N VAL A 12 13.48 -4.35 -16.50
CA VAL A 12 12.43 -3.46 -17.03
C VAL A 12 11.29 -3.30 -16.00
N ALA A 13 10.83 -4.39 -15.38
CA ALA A 13 9.79 -4.34 -14.36
C ALA A 13 10.20 -3.50 -13.14
N LEU A 14 11.44 -3.67 -12.66
CA LEU A 14 11.97 -2.89 -11.54
C LEU A 14 12.13 -1.40 -11.90
N ALA A 15 12.55 -1.09 -13.12
CA ALA A 15 12.64 0.28 -13.61
C ALA A 15 11.25 0.94 -13.64
N CYS A 16 10.25 0.26 -14.20
CA CYS A 16 8.87 0.75 -14.22
C CYS A 16 8.31 0.94 -12.81
N ALA A 17 8.56 0.00 -11.89
CA ALA A 17 8.16 0.12 -10.49
C ALA A 17 8.81 1.35 -9.82
N GLY A 18 10.11 1.58 -10.07
CA GLY A 18 10.81 2.77 -9.59
C GLY A 18 10.21 4.08 -10.11
N VAL A 19 9.92 4.16 -11.41
CA VAL A 19 9.26 5.32 -12.02
C VAL A 19 7.88 5.56 -11.42
N ALA A 20 7.08 4.51 -11.22
CA ALA A 20 5.76 4.61 -10.62
C ALA A 20 5.82 5.13 -9.17
N LEU A 21 6.78 4.68 -8.36
CA LEU A 21 6.99 5.17 -7.00
C LEU A 21 7.39 6.65 -6.98
N VAL A 22 8.30 7.07 -7.88
CA VAL A 22 8.70 8.48 -8.00
C VAL A 22 7.51 9.35 -8.40
N TYR A 23 6.75 8.94 -9.42
CA TYR A 23 5.57 9.67 -9.86
C TYR A 23 4.50 9.78 -8.76
N GLY A 24 4.23 8.67 -8.05
CA GLY A 24 3.30 8.65 -6.93
C GLY A 24 3.74 9.58 -5.80
N ALA A 25 5.03 9.60 -5.46
CA ALA A 25 5.57 10.48 -4.44
C ALA A 25 5.49 11.95 -4.83
N LEU A 26 5.83 12.31 -6.07
CA LEU A 26 5.73 13.68 -6.56
C LEU A 26 4.28 14.18 -6.58
N THR A 27 3.36 13.34 -7.06
CA THR A 27 1.93 13.67 -7.14
C THR A 27 1.30 13.80 -5.76
N SER A 28 1.64 12.90 -4.84
CA SER A 28 1.15 12.99 -3.46
C SER A 28 1.65 14.26 -2.78
N ARG A 29 2.92 14.63 -2.98
CA ARG A 29 3.49 15.87 -2.43
C ARG A 29 2.87 17.11 -3.03
N SER A 30 2.61 17.14 -4.34
CA SER A 30 1.98 18.30 -4.97
C SER A 30 0.55 18.51 -4.48
N LEU A 31 -0.23 17.43 -4.35
CA LEU A 31 -1.59 17.48 -3.81
C LEU A 31 -1.63 17.96 -2.35
N LEU A 32 -0.78 17.38 -1.50
CA LEU A 32 -0.72 17.74 -0.07
C LEU A 32 -0.20 19.17 0.18
N ALA A 33 0.42 19.81 -0.82
CA ALA A 33 0.87 21.20 -0.74
C ALA A 33 -0.24 22.22 -1.05
N LEU A 34 -1.39 21.79 -1.56
CA LEU A 34 -2.52 22.69 -1.81
C LEU A 34 -3.12 23.20 -0.50
N SER A 35 -3.75 24.38 -0.55
CA SER A 35 -4.43 24.94 0.61
C SER A 35 -5.61 24.04 1.02
N PRO A 36 -5.73 23.66 2.30
CA PRO A 36 -6.80 22.80 2.79
C PRO A 36 -8.19 23.49 2.86
N GLY A 37 -8.30 24.71 2.32
CA GLY A 37 -9.54 25.47 2.25
C GLY A 37 -9.85 26.25 3.53
N ASN A 38 -11.15 26.53 3.72
CA ASN A 38 -11.65 27.30 4.85
C ASN A 38 -11.77 26.45 6.14
N GLU A 39 -12.12 27.07 7.26
CA GLU A 39 -12.20 26.38 8.57
C GLU A 39 -13.22 25.24 8.58
N LEU A 40 -14.36 25.41 7.92
CA LEU A 40 -15.40 24.39 7.81
C LEU A 40 -14.89 23.17 7.01
N MET A 41 -14.17 23.40 5.91
CA MET A 41 -13.57 22.30 5.13
C MET A 41 -12.54 21.54 5.98
N ARG A 42 -11.69 22.24 6.73
CA ARG A 42 -10.69 21.61 7.59
C ARG A 42 -11.31 20.78 8.71
N SER A 43 -12.38 21.26 9.34
CA SER A 43 -13.05 20.53 10.42
C SER A 43 -13.74 19.26 9.92
N ILE A 44 -14.39 19.31 8.76
CA ILE A 44 -14.99 18.13 8.11
C ILE A 44 -13.89 17.13 7.73
N SER A 45 -12.82 17.59 7.07
CA SER A 45 -11.71 16.71 6.67
C SER A 45 -11.06 16.04 7.88
N ALA A 46 -10.92 16.73 9.02
CA ALA A 46 -10.39 16.13 10.25
C ALA A 46 -11.28 14.99 10.78
N ALA A 47 -12.60 15.18 10.78
CA ALA A 47 -13.54 14.13 11.18
C ALA A 47 -13.52 12.92 10.23
N VAL A 48 -13.38 13.16 8.92
CA VAL A 48 -13.22 12.11 7.91
C VAL A 48 -11.91 11.34 8.13
N GLN A 49 -10.81 12.05 8.40
CA GLN A 49 -9.51 11.44 8.70
C GLN A 49 -9.57 10.55 9.94
N GLU A 50 -10.23 11.01 11.00
CA GLU A 50 -10.42 10.23 12.22
C GLU A 50 -11.19 8.93 11.93
N GLY A 51 -12.35 9.03 11.26
CA GLY A 51 -13.16 7.87 10.90
C GLY A 51 -12.43 6.89 9.98
N ALA A 52 -11.74 7.39 8.96
CA ALA A 52 -10.96 6.56 8.04
C ALA A 52 -9.82 5.83 8.76
N SER A 53 -9.11 6.50 9.66
CA SER A 53 -8.03 5.89 10.45
C SER A 53 -8.54 4.80 11.39
N ALA A 54 -9.69 5.02 12.04
CA ALA A 54 -10.34 4.04 12.91
C ALA A 54 -10.81 2.81 12.12
N TYR A 55 -11.42 3.02 10.95
CA TYR A 55 -11.85 1.95 10.05
C TYR A 55 -10.66 1.11 9.58
N LEU A 56 -9.61 1.75 9.07
CA LEU A 56 -8.40 1.04 8.61
C LEU A 56 -7.76 0.23 9.71
N ARG A 57 -7.58 0.81 10.89
CA ARG A 57 -6.98 0.11 12.02
C ARG A 57 -7.77 -1.15 12.35
N ARG A 58 -9.10 -1.08 12.38
CA ARG A 58 -9.95 -2.24 12.66
C ARG A 58 -9.91 -3.28 11.53
N GLN A 59 -9.95 -2.83 10.27
CA GLN A 59 -9.87 -3.71 9.12
C GLN A 59 -8.53 -4.45 9.07
N TYR A 60 -7.42 -3.73 9.24
CA TYR A 60 -6.07 -4.27 9.13
C TYR A 60 -5.70 -5.18 10.29
N LEU A 61 -6.22 -4.93 11.50
CA LEU A 61 -6.08 -5.88 12.60
C LEU A 61 -6.73 -7.21 12.26
N THR A 62 -7.97 -7.20 11.75
CA THR A 62 -8.68 -8.42 11.34
C THR A 62 -7.94 -9.14 10.21
N ILE A 63 -7.54 -8.41 9.16
CA ILE A 63 -6.76 -8.98 8.04
C ILE A 63 -5.42 -9.53 8.54
N GLY A 64 -4.75 -8.83 9.46
CA GLY A 64 -3.47 -9.25 10.03
C GLY A 64 -3.59 -10.56 10.79
N VAL A 65 -4.65 -10.74 11.59
CA VAL A 65 -4.92 -12.01 12.28
C VAL A 65 -5.10 -13.15 11.26
N VAL A 66 -5.91 -12.94 10.23
CA VAL A 66 -6.11 -13.95 9.15
C VAL A 66 -4.79 -14.22 8.42
N GLY A 67 -4.00 -13.20 8.15
CA GLY A 67 -2.69 -13.31 7.51
C GLY A 67 -1.71 -14.16 8.31
N VAL A 68 -1.65 -14.00 9.64
CA VAL A 68 -0.82 -14.83 10.52
C VAL A 68 -1.28 -16.28 10.49
N VAL A 69 -2.59 -16.54 10.56
CA VAL A 69 -3.14 -17.89 10.46
C VAL A 69 -2.74 -18.54 9.13
N LEU A 70 -2.92 -17.83 8.01
CA LEU A 70 -2.53 -18.32 6.69
C LEU A 70 -1.02 -18.56 6.58
N PHE A 71 -0.19 -17.68 7.13
CA PHE A 71 1.27 -17.86 7.16
C PHE A 71 1.66 -19.17 7.84
N VAL A 72 1.09 -19.46 9.02
CA VAL A 72 1.37 -20.71 9.77
C VAL A 72 0.86 -21.93 9.00
N VAL A 73 -0.33 -21.86 8.41
CA VAL A 73 -0.95 -22.95 7.64
C VAL A 73 -0.17 -23.26 6.35
N LEU A 74 0.43 -22.26 5.72
CA LEU A 74 1.22 -22.45 4.50
C LEU A 74 2.55 -23.21 4.73
N ILE A 75 3.09 -23.21 5.96
CA ILE A 75 4.35 -23.89 6.28
C ILE A 75 4.25 -25.41 6.06
N PRO A 76 3.29 -26.15 6.66
CA PRO A 76 3.15 -27.59 6.44
C PRO A 76 2.52 -27.95 5.09
N ILE A 77 1.69 -27.08 4.49
CA ILE A 77 1.01 -27.38 3.22
C ILE A 77 1.92 -27.16 2.01
N GLN A 78 2.80 -26.16 2.05
CA GLN A 78 3.66 -25.79 0.93
C GLN A 78 5.14 -25.86 1.32
N ASN A 79 5.62 -24.88 2.08
CA ASN A 79 6.93 -24.79 2.73
C ASN A 79 7.15 -23.37 3.27
N ILE A 80 8.22 -23.21 4.05
CA ILE A 80 8.60 -21.92 4.65
C ILE A 80 8.91 -20.82 3.62
N ARG A 81 9.43 -21.15 2.43
CA ARG A 81 9.78 -20.14 1.40
C ARG A 81 8.52 -19.49 0.83
N VAL A 82 7.49 -20.30 0.55
CA VAL A 82 6.19 -19.81 0.08
C VAL A 82 5.50 -18.97 1.16
N ALA A 83 5.54 -19.40 2.42
CA ALA A 83 4.98 -18.64 3.53
C ALA A 83 5.65 -17.26 3.69
N ILE A 84 6.99 -17.20 3.59
CA ILE A 84 7.74 -15.93 3.61
C ILE A 84 7.36 -15.04 2.42
N GLY A 85 7.26 -15.59 1.21
CA GLY A 85 6.82 -14.84 0.03
C GLY A 85 5.42 -14.24 0.20
N PHE A 86 4.49 -15.01 0.76
CA PHE A 86 3.15 -14.53 1.13
C PHE A 86 3.21 -13.39 2.14
N ALA A 87 4.01 -13.52 3.20
CA ALA A 87 4.14 -12.46 4.21
C ALA A 87 4.72 -11.16 3.62
N ILE A 88 5.76 -11.25 2.79
CA ILE A 88 6.35 -10.08 2.12
C ILE A 88 5.30 -9.39 1.24
N GLY A 89 4.59 -10.14 0.39
CA GLY A 89 3.54 -9.59 -0.48
C GLY A 89 2.39 -8.96 0.31
N GLY A 90 1.93 -9.65 1.37
CA GLY A 90 0.84 -9.17 2.23
C GLY A 90 1.20 -7.89 2.98
N ILE A 91 2.42 -7.81 3.55
CA ILE A 91 2.90 -6.62 4.26
C ILE A 91 3.06 -5.44 3.31
N LEU A 92 3.65 -5.66 2.12
CA LEU A 92 3.79 -4.61 1.11
C LEU A 92 2.42 -4.11 0.62
N SER A 93 1.47 -5.01 0.39
CA SER A 93 0.08 -4.65 0.01
C SER A 93 -0.61 -3.82 1.10
N ALA A 94 -0.47 -4.24 2.36
CA ALA A 94 -1.00 -3.50 3.50
C ALA A 94 -0.36 -2.10 3.59
N ALA A 95 0.96 -1.99 3.44
CA ALA A 95 1.64 -0.70 3.46
C ALA A 95 1.12 0.24 2.36
N VAL A 96 0.94 -0.26 1.12
CA VAL A 96 0.39 0.52 0.01
C VAL A 96 -1.02 1.00 0.31
N GLY A 97 -1.90 0.15 0.84
CA GLY A 97 -3.28 0.54 1.17
C GLY A 97 -3.35 1.60 2.27
N PHE A 98 -2.50 1.50 3.30
CA PHE A 98 -2.44 2.50 4.36
C PHE A 98 -1.92 3.85 3.86
N ILE A 99 -0.85 3.85 3.06
CA ILE A 99 -0.27 5.07 2.47
C ILE A 99 -1.30 5.74 1.54
N GLY A 100 -1.94 4.96 0.66
CA GLY A 100 -2.91 5.47 -0.29
C GLY A 100 -4.08 6.16 0.40
N MET A 101 -4.63 5.55 1.45
CA MET A 101 -5.73 6.18 2.18
C MET A 101 -5.29 7.49 2.85
N ASN A 102 -4.11 7.52 3.46
CA ASN A 102 -3.61 8.72 4.13
C ASN A 102 -3.40 9.89 3.15
N VAL A 103 -3.07 9.62 1.89
CA VAL A 103 -3.05 10.65 0.83
C VAL A 103 -4.48 11.09 0.50
N SER A 104 -5.39 10.16 0.23
CA SER A 104 -6.77 10.48 -0.19
C SER A 104 -7.59 11.26 0.83
N VAL A 105 -7.33 11.08 2.13
CA VAL A 105 -8.07 11.79 3.19
C VAL A 105 -7.45 13.14 3.58
N ARG A 106 -6.23 13.41 3.10
CA ARG A 106 -5.48 14.65 3.40
C ARG A 106 -5.37 15.60 2.20
N SER A 107 -5.52 15.10 0.98
CA SER A 107 -5.67 15.88 -0.25
C SER A 107 -7.04 16.53 -0.33
#